data_AF-W9RNN0-F1
#
_entry.id   AF-W9RNN0-F1
#
_cell.length_a   1.000
_cell.length_b   1.000
_cell.length_c   1.000
_cell.angle_alpha   90.00
_cell.angle_beta   90.00
_cell.angle_gamma   90.00
#
_symmetry.space_group_name_H-M   'P 1'
#
loop_
_entity.id
_entity.type
_entity.pdbx_description
1 polymer ?
#
loop_
_entity_poly.entity_id
_entity_poly.type
_entity_poly.pdbx_seq_one_letter_code
_entity_poly.pdbx_strand_id
1 'polypeptide(L)'
;MASFSLTHTINLIPSTAISTSCFPPSFLQNKSHIPNLRKQRKPISCKGSGEHDQSPIGKVDRRNMLIGLGGLYGTVAGLGSEPLAFANPVAPPDLSKCGPADFPPGAIPTNCCPPVSTVQDYQLPSVTKLRVRPPAHAVDEEYIAKYSRAVELMKALPDSDPRSFTQQADIHCAYCNGSYDQVGFPNLELQIHSSWLFFPFHRWYLYFYERILGKLIGDPTFALPFWNYDAPPGMQLPALYVNVYSPLYDKLREATHQPPTIIDLDYSTADIGVPPSSSQVSTNLCIMYRQMISCGKNPRLFYGEPYREGDDPNPGAGTIETVPHNSVHLWPG
;
A
#
# COMPACT_ATOMS: atom_id res chain seq x y z
N MET A 1 -46.08 -40.79 -8.14
CA MET A 1 -44.63 -41.03 -8.00
C MET A 1 -44.02 -39.75 -7.48
N ALA A 2 -43.51 -39.80 -6.26
CA ALA A 2 -42.88 -38.67 -5.58
C ALA A 2 -41.54 -38.33 -6.23
N SER A 3 -41.22 -37.04 -6.35
CA SER A 3 -39.85 -36.58 -6.59
C SER A 3 -39.54 -35.47 -5.61
N PHE A 4 -38.48 -35.69 -4.84
CA PHE A 4 -38.03 -34.88 -3.71
C PHE A 4 -37.41 -33.56 -4.19
N SER A 5 -37.90 -32.43 -3.64
CA SER A 5 -37.16 -31.16 -3.63
C SER A 5 -36.35 -31.08 -2.35
N LEU A 6 -35.02 -31.02 -2.46
CA LEU A 6 -34.12 -30.68 -1.38
C LEU A 6 -33.85 -29.17 -1.44
N THR A 7 -34.59 -28.41 -0.64
CA THR A 7 -34.26 -27.03 -0.30
C THR A 7 -33.25 -27.05 0.85
N HIS A 8 -32.01 -26.64 0.58
CA HIS A 8 -31.06 -26.31 1.64
C HIS A 8 -31.25 -24.84 2.04
N THR A 9 -31.77 -24.64 3.23
CA THR A 9 -31.85 -23.35 3.91
C THR A 9 -30.47 -23.03 4.48
N ILE A 10 -29.76 -22.08 3.88
CA ILE A 10 -28.54 -21.51 4.46
C ILE A 10 -28.99 -20.48 5.49
N ASN A 11 -28.93 -20.87 6.77
CA ASN A 11 -29.06 -19.94 7.89
C ASN A 11 -27.79 -19.07 7.95
N LEU A 12 -27.85 -17.86 7.40
CA LEU A 12 -26.88 -16.81 7.68
C LEU A 12 -27.16 -16.25 9.07
N ILE A 13 -26.26 -16.54 10.01
CA ILE A 13 -26.22 -15.90 11.33
C ILE A 13 -25.84 -14.43 11.10
N PRO A 14 -26.61 -13.44 11.60
CA PRO A 14 -26.24 -12.04 11.47
C PRO A 14 -24.97 -11.80 12.28
N SER A 15 -23.92 -11.29 11.63
CA SER A 15 -22.75 -10.77 12.34
C SER A 15 -23.20 -9.60 13.21
N THR A 16 -23.09 -9.78 14.52
CA THR A 16 -23.39 -8.78 15.53
C THR A 16 -22.56 -7.53 15.27
N ALA A 17 -23.24 -6.43 14.94
CA ALA A 17 -22.64 -5.09 14.92
C ALA A 17 -22.08 -4.78 16.31
N ILE A 18 -20.75 -4.70 16.43
CA ILE A 18 -20.09 -4.22 17.65
C ILE A 18 -20.17 -2.69 17.61
N SER A 19 -21.30 -2.14 18.06
CA SER A 19 -21.37 -0.74 18.47
C SER A 19 -20.61 -0.60 19.78
N THR A 20 -19.36 -0.12 19.72
CA THR A 20 -18.62 0.28 20.90
C THR A 20 -18.53 1.80 20.91
N SER A 21 -19.34 2.40 21.77
CA SER A 21 -19.28 3.82 22.11
C SER A 21 -17.89 4.16 22.67
N CYS A 22 -17.17 5.04 21.98
CA CYS A 22 -15.92 5.58 22.48
C CYS A 22 -16.19 6.84 23.30
N PHE A 23 -16.16 6.71 24.63
CA PHE A 23 -15.90 7.87 25.48
C PHE A 23 -14.39 8.17 25.45
N PRO A 24 -13.97 9.44 25.29
CA PRO A 24 -12.57 9.80 25.42
C PRO A 24 -12.13 9.59 26.88
N PRO A 25 -10.90 9.11 27.15
CA PRO A 25 -10.38 9.12 28.51
C PRO A 25 -10.23 10.57 28.95
N SER A 26 -10.93 10.93 30.02
CA SER A 26 -10.82 12.23 30.69
C SER A 26 -9.43 12.30 31.35
N PHE A 27 -8.51 13.06 30.75
CA PHE A 27 -7.25 13.39 31.39
C PHE A 27 -7.50 14.39 32.52
N LEU A 28 -7.63 13.89 33.75
CA LEU A 28 -7.50 14.71 34.95
C LEU A 28 -6.06 15.22 35.06
N GLN A 29 -5.87 16.52 34.86
CA GLN A 29 -4.60 17.20 35.13
C GLN A 29 -4.32 17.23 36.63
N ASN A 30 -3.58 16.23 37.14
CA ASN A 30 -2.93 16.37 38.44
C ASN A 30 -1.63 17.15 38.27
N LYS A 31 -1.69 18.45 38.55
CA LYS A 31 -0.50 19.28 38.79
C LYS A 31 0.19 18.79 40.07
N SER A 32 1.33 18.14 39.93
CA SER A 32 2.27 17.93 41.04
C SER A 32 3.56 18.68 40.76
N HIS A 33 3.84 19.68 41.60
CA HIS A 33 5.10 20.41 41.62
C HIS A 33 6.22 19.48 42.09
N ILE A 34 7.26 19.31 41.27
CA ILE A 34 8.51 18.63 41.68
C ILE A 34 9.61 19.70 41.78
N PRO A 35 10.33 19.81 42.91
CA PRO A 35 11.39 20.79 43.08
C PRO A 35 12.66 20.39 42.31
N ASN A 36 13.32 21.41 41.73
CA ASN A 36 14.60 21.31 41.03
C ASN A 36 15.73 20.85 41.97
N LEU A 37 16.20 19.61 41.79
CA LEU A 37 17.46 19.12 42.36
C LEU A 37 18.46 18.85 41.23
N ARG A 38 19.46 19.74 41.16
CA ARG A 38 20.64 19.69 40.28
C ARG A 38 21.45 18.42 40.59
N LYS A 39 21.36 17.40 39.74
CA LYS A 39 22.19 16.19 39.84
C LYS A 39 23.48 16.37 39.01
N GLN A 40 24.60 16.53 39.69
CA GLN A 40 25.95 16.44 39.10
C GLN A 40 26.14 15.06 38.47
N ARG A 41 26.53 15.00 37.19
CA ARG A 41 26.93 13.77 36.51
C ARG A 41 28.36 13.42 36.92
N LYS A 42 28.56 12.32 37.65
CA LYS A 42 29.85 11.64 37.78
C LYS A 42 29.95 10.54 36.72
N PRO A 43 31.04 10.43 35.95
CA PRO A 43 31.24 9.32 35.03
C PRO A 43 31.58 8.05 35.81
N ILE A 44 30.79 7.00 35.62
CA ILE A 44 31.07 5.66 36.14
C ILE A 44 31.89 4.93 35.08
N SER A 45 33.16 4.67 35.39
CA SER A 45 34.07 3.84 34.60
C SER A 45 34.02 2.42 35.15
N CYS A 46 33.41 1.48 34.42
CA CYS A 46 33.46 0.06 34.76
C CYS A 46 34.78 -0.53 34.28
N LYS A 47 35.69 -0.80 35.23
CA LYS A 47 36.93 -1.55 35.02
C LYS A 47 36.58 -3.03 35.16
N GLY A 48 36.67 -3.81 34.08
CA GLY A 48 36.51 -5.26 34.13
C GLY A 48 37.76 -5.91 34.72
N SER A 49 37.61 -6.59 35.85
CA SER A 49 38.58 -7.55 36.36
C SER A 49 38.54 -8.79 35.49
N GLY A 50 39.67 -9.11 34.85
CA GLY A 50 39.86 -10.40 34.21
C GLY A 50 40.17 -11.45 35.26
N GLU A 51 39.48 -12.58 35.19
CA GLU A 51 40.00 -13.89 35.57
C GLU A 51 39.37 -14.94 34.66
N HIS A 52 40.22 -15.86 34.23
CA HIS A 52 40.02 -16.82 33.16
C HIS A 52 39.01 -17.90 33.52
N ASP A 53 38.10 -18.23 32.59
CA ASP A 53 37.71 -19.61 32.36
C ASP A 53 37.30 -19.85 30.90
N GLN A 54 37.76 -20.96 30.37
CA GLN A 54 37.82 -21.30 28.95
C GLN A 54 36.54 -21.99 28.47
N SER A 55 35.90 -21.47 27.40
CA SER A 55 35.13 -22.26 26.41
C SER A 55 34.72 -21.36 25.22
N PRO A 56 34.91 -21.78 23.95
CA PRO A 56 34.78 -20.88 22.79
C PRO A 56 33.37 -20.96 22.18
N ILE A 57 32.44 -20.15 22.65
CA ILE A 57 31.18 -19.87 21.92
C ILE A 57 30.98 -18.36 21.91
N GLY A 58 31.27 -17.75 20.76
CA GLY A 58 31.20 -16.31 20.54
C GLY A 58 29.80 -15.78 20.77
N LYS A 59 29.65 -14.86 21.72
CA LYS A 59 28.46 -14.00 21.85
C LYS A 59 28.42 -13.06 20.66
N VAL A 60 27.47 -13.28 19.75
CA VAL A 60 27.18 -12.37 18.64
C VAL A 60 26.37 -11.20 19.19
N ASP A 61 26.96 -10.01 19.18
CA ASP A 61 26.28 -8.74 19.51
C ASP A 61 25.28 -8.39 18.38
N ARG A 62 24.02 -8.09 18.76
CA ARG A 62 22.91 -7.79 17.82
C ARG A 62 23.14 -6.55 16.96
N ARG A 63 24.21 -5.80 17.18
CA ARG A 63 24.58 -4.60 16.41
C ARG A 63 25.52 -4.87 15.22
N ASN A 64 25.94 -6.12 14.99
CA ASN A 64 26.82 -6.48 13.86
C ASN A 64 26.15 -7.26 12.72
N MET A 65 24.82 -7.42 12.71
CA MET A 65 24.08 -7.83 11.51
C MET A 65 23.62 -6.60 10.73
N LEU A 66 24.52 -5.92 10.01
CA LEU A 66 24.17 -5.04 8.87
C LEU A 66 25.38 -4.41 8.14
N ILE A 67 26.60 -4.92 8.29
CA ILE A 67 27.74 -4.47 7.48
C ILE A 67 28.54 -5.70 7.07
N GLY A 68 28.28 -6.22 5.86
CA GLY A 68 29.09 -7.31 5.33
C GLY A 68 28.46 -8.19 4.25
N LEU A 69 27.75 -7.63 3.26
CA LEU A 69 27.50 -8.31 1.97
C LEU A 69 27.63 -7.33 0.80
N GLY A 70 28.74 -6.59 0.80
CA GLY A 70 29.25 -5.94 -0.39
C GLY A 70 30.24 -6.86 -1.11
N GLY A 71 29.80 -7.47 -2.20
CA GLY A 71 30.64 -7.98 -3.29
C GLY A 71 31.30 -9.35 -3.07
N LEU A 72 30.82 -10.36 -3.81
CA LEU A 72 31.65 -11.26 -4.62
C LEU A 72 30.76 -12.23 -5.42
N TYR A 73 30.95 -12.21 -6.74
CA TYR A 73 30.50 -13.24 -7.66
C TYR A 73 31.20 -14.56 -7.35
N GLY A 74 30.50 -15.70 -7.43
CA GLY A 74 31.11 -17.00 -7.72
C GLY A 74 30.84 -18.14 -6.73
N THR A 75 30.05 -19.10 -7.21
CA THR A 75 30.15 -20.57 -7.02
C THR A 75 30.05 -21.23 -5.63
N VAL A 76 29.17 -22.24 -5.62
CA VAL A 76 28.82 -23.22 -4.59
C VAL A 76 30.01 -24.04 -4.07
N ALA A 77 30.16 -24.17 -2.75
CA ALA A 77 30.58 -25.41 -2.06
C ALA A 77 30.35 -25.24 -0.54
N GLY A 78 29.58 -26.16 0.05
CA GLY A 78 29.13 -26.07 1.44
C GLY A 78 30.17 -26.50 2.49
N LEU A 79 29.88 -26.13 3.74
CA LEU A 79 30.02 -26.94 4.95
C LEU A 79 29.41 -26.12 6.12
N GLY A 80 28.33 -26.62 6.71
CA GLY A 80 27.68 -26.00 7.86
C GLY A 80 26.16 -26.01 7.74
N SER A 81 25.56 -27.13 8.14
CA SER A 81 24.12 -27.32 8.29
C SER A 81 23.56 -26.46 9.43
N GLU A 82 23.47 -25.17 9.21
CA GLU A 82 22.38 -24.37 9.78
C GLU A 82 21.23 -24.46 8.77
N PRO A 83 19.96 -24.57 9.18
CA PRO A 83 18.86 -24.40 8.23
C PRO A 83 19.00 -22.99 7.69
N LEU A 84 19.58 -22.86 6.49
CA LEU A 84 19.36 -21.70 5.65
C LEU A 84 17.84 -21.54 5.65
N ALA A 85 17.36 -20.43 6.19
CA ALA A 85 15.95 -20.09 6.12
C ALA A 85 15.62 -20.03 4.62
N PHE A 86 15.10 -21.15 4.09
CA PHE A 86 14.56 -21.21 2.75
C PHE A 86 13.32 -20.32 2.77
N ALA A 87 13.50 -19.11 2.27
CA ALA A 87 12.37 -18.27 1.92
C ALA A 87 11.78 -18.87 0.64
N ASN A 88 10.47 -19.05 0.66
CA ASN A 88 9.67 -19.46 -0.50
C ASN A 88 8.88 -18.23 -0.97
N PRO A 89 9.54 -17.18 -1.50
CA PRO A 89 8.85 -15.97 -1.92
C PRO A 89 7.96 -16.27 -3.13
N VAL A 90 6.84 -15.56 -3.23
CA VAL A 90 6.07 -15.54 -4.46
C VAL A 90 6.95 -14.99 -5.59
N ALA A 91 7.12 -15.77 -6.65
CA ALA A 91 7.90 -15.39 -7.82
C ALA A 91 7.17 -14.31 -8.65
N PRO A 92 7.90 -13.44 -9.37
CA PRO A 92 7.28 -12.56 -10.37
C PRO A 92 6.56 -13.41 -11.42
N PRO A 93 5.39 -12.97 -11.93
CA PRO A 93 4.61 -13.75 -12.89
C PRO A 93 5.33 -13.88 -14.23
N ASP A 94 5.05 -14.97 -14.94
CA ASP A 94 5.46 -15.14 -16.33
C ASP A 94 4.55 -14.27 -17.22
N LEU A 95 5.10 -13.16 -17.73
CA LEU A 95 4.35 -12.22 -18.56
C LEU A 95 3.77 -12.85 -19.84
N SER A 96 4.33 -13.97 -20.33
CA SER A 96 3.80 -14.69 -21.48
C SER A 96 2.56 -15.53 -21.19
N LYS A 97 2.24 -15.72 -19.90
CA LYS A 97 1.10 -16.51 -19.40
C LYS A 97 0.00 -15.64 -18.81
N CYS A 98 -0.03 -14.36 -19.16
CA CYS A 98 -1.13 -13.50 -18.77
C CYS A 98 -2.46 -13.98 -19.37
N GLY A 99 -3.48 -14.10 -18.54
CA GLY A 99 -4.83 -14.52 -18.88
C GLY A 99 -5.87 -13.42 -18.72
N PRO A 100 -7.15 -13.71 -19.03
CA PRO A 100 -8.24 -12.79 -18.77
C PRO A 100 -8.35 -12.46 -17.28
N ALA A 101 -8.69 -11.21 -16.96
CA ALA A 101 -8.95 -10.79 -15.59
C ALA A 101 -10.37 -11.16 -15.12
N ASP A 102 -10.52 -11.33 -13.81
CA ASP A 102 -11.79 -11.53 -13.15
C ASP A 102 -12.51 -10.20 -12.92
N PHE A 103 -13.67 -10.08 -13.55
CA PHE A 103 -14.52 -8.90 -13.45
C PHE A 103 -15.84 -9.22 -12.76
N PRO A 104 -16.39 -8.29 -11.96
CA PRO A 104 -17.72 -8.45 -11.39
C PRO A 104 -18.79 -8.47 -12.50
N PRO A 105 -19.97 -9.07 -12.25
CA PRO A 105 -21.07 -9.09 -13.22
C PRO A 105 -21.42 -7.68 -13.73
N GLY A 106 -21.49 -7.51 -15.04
CA GLY A 106 -21.86 -6.25 -15.70
C GLY A 106 -20.68 -5.30 -15.99
N ALA A 107 -19.47 -5.60 -15.51
CA ALA A 107 -18.28 -4.88 -15.95
C ALA A 107 -17.91 -5.25 -17.40
N ILE A 108 -17.37 -4.29 -18.15
CA ILE A 108 -16.90 -4.51 -19.53
C ILE A 108 -15.57 -5.27 -19.44
N PRO A 109 -15.47 -6.49 -19.99
CA PRO A 109 -14.21 -7.24 -19.97
C PRO A 109 -13.12 -6.45 -20.69
N THR A 110 -11.98 -6.30 -20.03
CA THR A 110 -10.81 -5.60 -20.57
C THR A 110 -9.62 -6.54 -20.56
N ASN A 111 -8.82 -6.54 -21.62
CA ASN A 111 -7.58 -7.30 -21.67
C ASN A 111 -6.48 -6.52 -20.95
N CYS A 112 -6.11 -6.95 -19.76
CA CYS A 112 -5.14 -6.27 -18.91
C CYS A 112 -3.69 -6.73 -19.16
N CYS A 113 -3.48 -7.60 -20.14
CA CYS A 113 -2.17 -8.19 -20.37
C CYS A 113 -1.16 -7.20 -20.97
N PRO A 114 0.04 -7.07 -20.39
CA PRO A 114 1.03 -6.14 -20.89
C PRO A 114 1.64 -6.65 -22.22
N PRO A 115 2.22 -5.75 -23.03
CA PRO A 115 3.04 -6.16 -24.16
C PRO A 115 4.24 -6.99 -23.66
N VAL A 116 4.47 -8.14 -24.29
CA VAL A 116 5.56 -9.06 -23.92
C VAL A 116 6.90 -8.40 -24.23
N SER A 117 7.80 -8.41 -23.25
CA SER A 117 9.17 -7.89 -23.40
C SER A 117 10.16 -8.71 -22.57
N THR A 118 11.45 -8.54 -22.85
CA THR A 118 12.51 -9.18 -22.06
C THR A 118 12.65 -8.50 -20.71
N VAL A 119 12.48 -9.27 -19.63
CA VAL A 119 12.67 -8.81 -18.26
C VAL A 119 14.15 -8.54 -18.01
N GLN A 120 14.44 -7.43 -17.34
CA GLN A 120 15.80 -7.04 -16.94
C GLN A 120 15.83 -6.84 -15.44
N ASP A 121 16.93 -7.24 -14.81
CA ASP A 121 17.15 -6.98 -13.39
C ASP A 121 17.19 -5.48 -13.13
N TYR A 122 16.48 -5.08 -12.07
CA TYR A 122 16.41 -3.69 -11.69
C TYR A 122 17.77 -3.15 -11.25
N GLN A 123 18.15 -1.99 -11.76
CA GLN A 123 19.33 -1.25 -11.34
C GLN A 123 18.93 0.07 -10.69
N LEU A 124 19.53 0.37 -9.54
CA LEU A 124 19.33 1.64 -8.86
C LEU A 124 19.79 2.80 -9.77
N PRO A 125 18.92 3.77 -10.12
CA PRO A 125 19.33 4.89 -10.94
C PRO A 125 20.21 5.84 -10.14
N SER A 126 21.04 6.61 -10.85
CA SER A 126 21.70 7.77 -10.25
C SER A 126 20.64 8.80 -9.86
N VAL A 127 20.65 9.19 -8.58
CA VAL A 127 19.73 10.21 -8.03
C VAL A 127 20.53 11.44 -7.67
N THR A 128 20.32 12.53 -8.41
CA THR A 128 20.96 13.82 -8.15
C THR A 128 20.11 14.75 -7.28
N LYS A 129 18.79 14.54 -7.26
CA LYS A 129 17.83 15.31 -6.46
C LYS A 129 16.74 14.40 -5.93
N LEU A 130 16.41 14.55 -4.65
CA LEU A 130 15.26 13.88 -4.05
C LEU A 130 13.96 14.46 -4.63
N ARG A 131 13.08 13.57 -5.09
CA ARG A 131 11.71 13.92 -5.48
C ARG A 131 10.86 14.05 -4.23
N VAL A 132 10.25 15.21 -4.03
CA VAL A 132 9.38 15.50 -2.88
C VAL A 132 7.95 15.62 -3.38
N ARG A 133 7.11 14.66 -3.00
CA ARG A 133 5.70 14.63 -3.38
C ARG A 133 4.94 15.71 -2.60
N PRO A 134 4.27 16.67 -3.25
CA PRO A 134 3.50 17.69 -2.55
C PRO A 134 2.09 17.19 -2.18
N PRO A 135 1.48 17.71 -1.11
CA PRO A 135 0.10 17.41 -0.80
C PRO A 135 -0.82 18.05 -1.86
N ALA A 136 -1.73 17.27 -2.42
CA ALA A 136 -2.55 17.63 -3.58
C ALA A 136 -3.44 18.87 -3.38
N HIS A 137 -3.81 19.19 -2.14
CA HIS A 137 -4.62 20.37 -1.81
C HIS A 137 -3.82 21.68 -1.75
N ALA A 138 -2.49 21.63 -1.78
CA ALA A 138 -1.61 22.79 -1.62
C ALA A 138 -0.66 23.02 -2.80
N VAL A 139 -0.91 22.38 -3.94
CA VAL A 139 -0.14 22.60 -5.17
C VAL A 139 -0.61 23.89 -5.86
N ASP A 140 0.30 24.56 -6.56
CA ASP A 140 0.03 25.77 -7.32
C ASP A 140 -0.39 25.48 -8.78
N GLU A 141 -0.75 26.54 -9.50
CA GLU A 141 -1.17 26.45 -10.91
C GLU A 141 -0.05 25.92 -11.83
N GLU A 142 1.22 26.26 -11.54
CA GLU A 142 2.36 25.77 -12.33
C GLU A 142 2.48 24.24 -12.21
N TYR A 143 2.39 23.73 -10.99
CA TYR A 143 2.41 22.30 -10.72
C TYR A 143 1.22 21.60 -11.39
N ILE A 144 0.01 22.16 -11.27
CA ILE A 144 -1.19 21.59 -11.90
C ILE A 144 -1.02 21.53 -13.42
N ALA A 145 -0.53 22.59 -14.06
CA ALA A 145 -0.28 22.62 -15.49
C ALA A 145 0.76 21.56 -15.90
N LYS A 146 1.85 21.43 -15.14
CA LYS A 146 2.91 20.43 -15.38
C LYS A 146 2.39 19.00 -15.26
N TYR A 147 1.66 18.69 -14.19
CA TYR A 147 1.10 17.35 -14.00
C TYR A 147 0.02 17.03 -15.03
N SER A 148 -0.86 17.99 -15.34
CA SER A 148 -1.86 17.87 -16.39
C SER A 148 -1.19 17.56 -17.74
N ARG A 149 -0.12 18.27 -18.09
CA ARG A 149 0.65 18.01 -19.31
C ARG A 149 1.25 16.60 -19.34
N ALA A 150 1.77 16.11 -18.22
CA ALA A 150 2.33 14.76 -18.15
C ALA A 150 1.26 13.67 -18.39
N VAL A 151 0.08 13.83 -17.80
CA VAL A 151 -1.04 12.89 -18.00
C VAL A 151 -1.64 13.02 -19.40
N GLU A 152 -1.76 14.23 -19.94
CA GLU A 152 -2.17 14.46 -21.33
C GLU A 152 -1.25 13.71 -22.31
N LEU A 153 0.06 13.86 -22.16
CA LEU A 153 1.04 13.14 -22.99
C LEU A 153 0.97 11.63 -22.81
N MET A 154 0.73 11.15 -21.59
CA MET A 154 0.55 9.73 -21.32
C MET A 154 -0.71 9.16 -21.99
N LYS A 155 -1.81 9.92 -21.99
CA LYS A 155 -3.06 9.57 -22.68
C LYS A 155 -2.96 9.64 -24.20
N ALA A 156 -2.03 10.44 -24.73
CA ALA A 156 -1.79 10.57 -26.16
C ALA A 156 -0.89 9.46 -26.74
N LEU A 157 -0.28 8.61 -25.90
CA LEU A 157 0.47 7.45 -26.36
C LEU A 157 -0.47 6.39 -26.96
N PRO A 158 -0.02 5.60 -27.95
CA PRO A 158 -0.76 4.45 -28.43
C PRO A 158 -1.04 3.46 -27.29
N ASP A 159 -2.18 2.78 -27.31
CA ASP A 159 -2.53 1.80 -26.28
C ASP A 159 -1.47 0.69 -26.16
N SER A 160 -0.79 0.33 -27.25
CA SER A 160 0.30 -0.67 -27.23
C SER A 160 1.61 -0.20 -26.59
N ASP A 161 1.78 1.09 -26.31
CA ASP A 161 2.95 1.59 -25.58
C ASP A 161 2.81 1.20 -24.10
N PRO A 162 3.77 0.48 -23.50
CA PRO A 162 3.67 0.06 -22.10
C PRO A 162 3.57 1.24 -21.10
N ARG A 163 3.85 2.46 -21.55
CA ARG A 163 3.76 3.70 -20.76
C ARG A 163 2.42 4.41 -20.90
N SER A 164 1.54 3.96 -21.81
CA SER A 164 0.25 4.59 -22.08
C SER A 164 -0.64 4.60 -20.84
N PHE A 165 -1.61 5.50 -20.81
CA PHE A 165 -2.52 5.62 -19.67
C PHE A 165 -3.28 4.32 -19.41
N THR A 166 -3.76 3.67 -20.47
CA THR A 166 -4.45 2.37 -20.43
C THR A 166 -3.51 1.30 -19.89
N GLN A 167 -2.30 1.16 -20.45
CA GLN A 167 -1.35 0.14 -19.98
C GLN A 167 -0.92 0.32 -18.53
N GLN A 168 -0.81 1.57 -18.05
CA GLN A 168 -0.53 1.81 -16.64
C GLN A 168 -1.72 1.36 -15.77
N ALA A 169 -2.97 1.63 -16.15
CA ALA A 169 -4.15 1.13 -15.45
C ALA A 169 -4.24 -0.41 -15.47
N ASP A 170 -3.91 -1.03 -16.61
CA ASP A 170 -3.95 -2.47 -16.81
C ASP A 170 -2.98 -3.24 -15.91
N ILE A 171 -1.87 -2.62 -15.47
CA ILE A 171 -0.97 -3.21 -14.46
C ILE A 171 -1.74 -3.52 -13.18
N HIS A 172 -2.57 -2.59 -12.70
CA HIS A 172 -3.37 -2.82 -11.51
C HIS A 172 -4.39 -3.93 -11.76
N CYS A 173 -5.08 -3.92 -12.89
CA CYS A 173 -6.00 -5.00 -13.25
C CYS A 173 -5.30 -6.37 -13.26
N ALA A 174 -4.18 -6.51 -13.97
CA ALA A 174 -3.54 -7.81 -14.16
C ALA A 174 -3.02 -8.45 -12.85
N TYR A 175 -2.45 -7.65 -11.95
CA TYR A 175 -1.90 -8.14 -10.68
C TYR A 175 -2.95 -8.32 -9.58
N CYS A 176 -4.15 -7.76 -9.76
CA CYS A 176 -5.16 -7.69 -8.69
C CYS A 176 -6.44 -8.44 -9.02
N ASN A 177 -6.63 -8.87 -10.27
CA ASN A 177 -7.83 -9.51 -10.78
C ASN A 177 -7.50 -10.82 -11.51
N GLY A 178 -6.60 -11.65 -10.99
CA GLY A 178 -6.46 -13.05 -11.44
C GLY A 178 -5.83 -13.26 -12.82
N SER A 179 -5.26 -12.23 -13.46
CA SER A 179 -4.64 -12.42 -14.80
C SER A 179 -3.35 -13.22 -14.78
N TYR A 180 -2.79 -13.53 -13.61
CA TYR A 180 -1.57 -14.33 -13.48
C TYR A 180 -1.76 -15.46 -12.48
N ASP A 181 -1.25 -16.64 -12.83
CA ASP A 181 -1.00 -17.72 -11.89
C ASP A 181 0.39 -17.57 -11.26
N GLN A 182 0.56 -18.15 -10.06
CA GLN A 182 1.87 -18.33 -9.45
C GLN A 182 2.74 -19.27 -10.29
N VAL A 183 4.01 -18.89 -10.50
CA VAL A 183 4.95 -19.69 -11.29
C VAL A 183 5.17 -21.04 -10.61
N GLY A 184 4.86 -22.13 -11.33
CA GLY A 184 4.97 -23.49 -10.81
C GLY A 184 3.69 -24.06 -10.21
N PHE A 185 2.63 -23.25 -10.04
CA PHE A 185 1.35 -23.63 -9.46
C PHE A 185 0.20 -23.25 -10.41
N PRO A 186 -0.10 -24.08 -11.43
CA PRO A 186 -1.16 -23.77 -12.38
C PRO A 186 -2.54 -23.75 -11.69
N ASN A 187 -3.38 -22.80 -12.08
CA ASN A 187 -4.70 -22.52 -11.48
C ASN A 187 -4.64 -22.04 -10.02
N LEU A 188 -3.49 -21.50 -9.60
CA LEU A 188 -3.35 -20.81 -8.33
C LEU A 188 -2.97 -19.35 -8.61
N GLU A 189 -3.97 -18.47 -8.50
CA GLU A 189 -3.81 -17.06 -8.81
C GLU A 189 -2.74 -16.37 -7.96
N LEU A 190 -2.01 -15.47 -8.60
CA LEU A 190 -1.22 -14.45 -7.95
C LEU A 190 -2.13 -13.31 -7.49
N GLN A 191 -2.07 -12.96 -6.21
CA GLN A 191 -2.78 -11.81 -5.67
C GLN A 191 -1.85 -10.93 -4.83
N ILE A 192 -1.71 -9.67 -5.21
CA ILE A 192 -0.87 -8.71 -4.48
C ILE A 192 -1.60 -8.03 -3.32
N HIS A 193 -2.94 -8.06 -3.33
CA HIS A 193 -3.79 -7.55 -2.26
C HIS A 193 -3.96 -8.58 -1.13
N SER A 194 -4.52 -8.11 -0.03
CA SER A 194 -4.86 -8.86 1.17
C SER A 194 -3.68 -9.68 1.68
N SER A 195 -2.48 -9.09 1.66
CA SER A 195 -1.24 -9.71 2.13
C SER A 195 -0.16 -8.66 2.36
N TRP A 196 0.97 -9.10 2.91
CA TRP A 196 2.16 -8.26 3.05
C TRP A 196 2.76 -7.72 1.74
N LEU A 197 2.29 -8.15 0.56
CA LEU A 197 2.75 -7.66 -0.74
C LEU A 197 2.09 -6.33 -1.13
N PHE A 198 1.01 -5.94 -0.47
CA PHE A 198 0.23 -4.74 -0.75
C PHE A 198 1.11 -3.49 -0.85
N PHE A 199 1.85 -3.16 0.23
CA PHE A 199 2.71 -1.97 0.26
C PHE A 199 3.88 -2.00 -0.74
N PRO A 200 4.72 -3.06 -0.81
CA PRO A 200 5.86 -3.05 -1.72
C PRO A 200 5.43 -3.05 -3.20
N PHE A 201 4.36 -3.76 -3.57
CA PHE A 201 3.84 -3.72 -4.94
C PHE A 201 3.44 -2.30 -5.35
N HIS A 202 2.55 -1.65 -4.57
CA HIS A 202 2.08 -0.30 -4.87
C HIS A 202 3.20 0.74 -4.84
N ARG A 203 4.22 0.55 -3.98
CA ARG A 203 5.43 1.39 -3.98
C ARG A 203 6.16 1.30 -5.33
N TRP A 204 6.38 0.09 -5.84
CA TRP A 204 7.06 -0.11 -7.13
C TRP A 204 6.22 0.34 -8.31
N TYR A 205 4.92 0.09 -8.28
CA TYR A 205 3.98 0.58 -9.29
C TYR A 205 4.04 2.10 -9.40
N LEU A 206 3.88 2.82 -8.29
CA LEU A 206 3.97 4.29 -8.27
C LEU A 206 5.38 4.81 -8.57
N TYR A 207 6.43 4.05 -8.21
CA TYR A 207 7.81 4.43 -8.51
C TYR A 207 8.05 4.51 -10.03
N PHE A 208 7.63 3.51 -10.79
CA PHE A 208 7.78 3.55 -12.24
C PHE A 208 6.81 4.54 -12.89
N TYR A 209 5.54 4.58 -12.44
CA TYR A 209 4.54 5.53 -12.94
C TYR A 209 5.01 7.00 -12.84
N GLU A 210 5.54 7.41 -11.69
CA GLU A 210 6.09 8.77 -11.49
C GLU A 210 7.27 9.07 -12.43
N ARG A 211 8.16 8.09 -12.65
CA ARG A 211 9.31 8.25 -13.55
C ARG A 211 8.91 8.32 -15.01
N ILE A 212 7.89 7.57 -15.40
CA ILE A 212 7.31 7.62 -16.74
C ILE A 212 6.75 9.01 -17.01
N LEU A 213 5.90 9.53 -16.12
CA LEU A 213 5.35 10.89 -16.23
C LEU A 213 6.46 11.94 -16.37
N GLY A 214 7.46 11.92 -15.50
CA GLY A 214 8.60 12.83 -15.57
C GLY A 214 9.36 12.72 -16.90
N LYS A 215 9.54 11.50 -17.44
CA LYS A 215 10.18 11.28 -18.74
C LYS A 215 9.38 11.87 -19.90
N LEU A 216 8.04 11.82 -19.85
CA LEU A 216 7.18 12.34 -20.92
C LEU A 216 7.26 13.87 -21.04
N ILE A 217 7.46 14.58 -19.92
CA ILE A 217 7.62 16.05 -19.90
C ILE A 217 9.08 16.52 -19.85
N GLY A 218 10.04 15.59 -19.90
CA GLY A 218 11.47 15.93 -19.80
C GLY A 218 11.90 16.49 -18.43
N ASP A 219 11.14 16.23 -17.37
CA ASP A 219 11.46 16.66 -16.00
C ASP A 219 11.90 15.46 -15.15
N PRO A 220 13.21 15.24 -14.95
CA PRO A 220 13.72 14.14 -14.14
C PRO A 220 13.40 14.31 -12.64
N THR A 221 12.98 15.50 -12.22
CA THR A 221 12.68 15.87 -10.84
C THR A 221 11.18 15.85 -10.50
N PHE A 222 10.33 15.58 -11.50
CA PHE A 222 8.89 15.42 -11.30
C PHE A 222 8.59 14.42 -10.19
N ALA A 223 7.68 14.81 -9.30
CA ALA A 223 7.16 14.00 -8.20
C ALA A 223 5.63 14.01 -8.27
N LEU A 224 4.98 12.88 -7.99
CA LEU A 224 3.51 12.82 -7.93
C LEU A 224 2.97 13.62 -6.74
N PRO A 225 1.75 14.19 -6.82
CA PRO A 225 1.10 14.68 -5.62
C PRO A 225 0.57 13.50 -4.81
N PHE A 226 0.27 13.72 -3.54
CA PHE A 226 -0.45 12.73 -2.72
C PHE A 226 -1.72 13.33 -2.12
N TRP A 227 -2.78 12.52 -2.04
CA TRP A 227 -4.01 12.93 -1.37
C TRP A 227 -3.80 12.86 0.15
N ASN A 228 -3.65 14.03 0.76
CA ASN A 228 -3.35 14.21 2.19
C ASN A 228 -4.63 14.12 3.06
N TYR A 229 -5.40 13.04 2.93
CA TYR A 229 -6.67 12.85 3.65
C TYR A 229 -6.52 12.58 5.16
N ASP A 230 -5.30 12.45 5.65
CA ASP A 230 -4.97 12.36 7.08
C ASP A 230 -4.81 13.73 7.75
N ALA A 231 -4.88 14.83 6.98
CA ALA A 231 -4.93 16.19 7.52
C ALA A 231 -6.21 16.92 7.08
N PRO A 232 -6.87 17.70 7.95
CA PRO A 232 -8.15 18.33 7.62
C PRO A 232 -8.20 19.12 6.30
N PRO A 233 -7.17 19.92 5.93
CA PRO A 233 -7.18 20.64 4.65
C PRO A 233 -7.18 19.75 3.40
N GLY A 234 -6.77 18.49 3.53
CA GLY A 234 -6.71 17.52 2.43
C GLY A 234 -7.83 16.48 2.43
N MET A 235 -8.85 16.61 3.28
CA MET A 235 -9.95 15.63 3.38
C MET A 235 -11.05 15.79 2.31
N GLN A 236 -10.94 16.75 1.40
CA GLN A 236 -11.81 16.83 0.22
C GLN A 236 -11.12 16.20 -0.98
N LEU A 237 -11.89 15.74 -1.97
CA LEU A 237 -11.34 15.36 -3.27
C LEU A 237 -10.49 16.54 -3.82
N PRO A 238 -9.19 16.35 -4.13
CA PRO A 238 -8.34 17.47 -4.48
C PRO A 238 -8.81 18.20 -5.76
N ALA A 239 -8.82 19.54 -5.70
CA ALA A 239 -9.40 20.38 -6.76
C ALA A 239 -8.78 20.18 -8.16
N LEU A 240 -7.51 19.77 -8.26
CA LEU A 240 -6.88 19.47 -9.55
C LEU A 240 -7.58 18.33 -10.33
N TYR A 241 -8.36 17.49 -9.65
CA TYR A 241 -9.08 16.36 -10.24
C TYR A 241 -10.52 16.68 -10.63
N VAL A 242 -11.09 17.84 -10.24
CA VAL A 242 -12.53 18.14 -10.42
C VAL A 242 -12.83 18.99 -11.66
N ASN A 243 -11.81 19.61 -12.26
CA ASN A 243 -11.98 20.38 -13.48
C ASN A 243 -12.27 19.46 -14.68
N VAL A 244 -13.50 19.49 -15.19
CA VAL A 244 -13.98 18.63 -16.30
C VAL A 244 -13.17 18.76 -17.60
N TYR A 245 -12.44 19.86 -17.79
CA TYR A 245 -11.57 20.08 -18.95
C TYR A 245 -10.13 19.60 -18.73
N SER A 246 -9.79 19.16 -17.51
CA SER A 246 -8.46 18.67 -17.17
C SER A 246 -8.27 17.23 -17.65
N PRO A 247 -7.07 16.86 -18.15
CA PRO A 247 -6.74 15.46 -18.41
C PRO A 247 -6.72 14.61 -17.12
N LEU A 248 -6.75 15.23 -15.93
CA LEU A 248 -6.80 14.56 -14.63
C LEU A 248 -8.24 14.21 -14.18
N TYR A 249 -9.24 14.73 -14.89
CA TYR A 249 -10.64 14.45 -14.60
C TYR A 249 -11.02 13.02 -14.98
N ASP A 250 -11.91 12.45 -14.18
CA ASP A 250 -12.60 11.21 -14.48
C ASP A 250 -14.11 11.41 -14.24
N LYS A 251 -14.90 11.08 -15.26
CA LYS A 251 -16.36 11.23 -15.25
C LYS A 251 -17.06 10.12 -14.47
N LEU A 252 -16.35 9.03 -14.16
CA LEU A 252 -16.89 7.86 -13.47
C LEU A 252 -16.78 8.01 -11.94
N ARG A 253 -16.62 9.24 -11.43
CA ARG A 253 -16.60 9.49 -9.98
C ARG A 253 -17.98 9.84 -9.44
N GLU A 254 -18.24 9.46 -8.20
CA GLU A 254 -19.49 9.76 -7.51
C GLU A 254 -19.74 11.28 -7.45
N ALA A 255 -20.91 11.69 -7.94
CA ALA A 255 -21.27 13.09 -8.09
C ALA A 255 -21.53 13.77 -6.74
N THR A 256 -22.05 13.04 -5.75
CA THR A 256 -22.34 13.56 -4.41
C THR A 256 -21.10 13.72 -3.53
N HIS A 257 -19.97 13.12 -3.94
CA HIS A 257 -18.69 13.15 -3.23
C HIS A 257 -17.70 14.20 -3.77
N GLN A 258 -18.13 15.05 -4.70
CA GLN A 258 -17.33 16.18 -5.13
C GLN A 258 -17.17 17.24 -4.01
N PRO A 259 -16.13 18.08 -4.03
CA PRO A 259 -15.99 19.17 -3.06
C PRO A 259 -17.25 20.05 -3.01
N PRO A 260 -17.67 20.50 -1.82
CA PRO A 260 -16.91 20.54 -0.56
C PRO A 260 -17.07 19.29 0.34
N THR A 261 -17.61 18.18 -0.17
CA THR A 261 -17.85 16.96 0.62
C THR A 261 -16.54 16.42 1.21
N ILE A 262 -16.55 16.13 2.52
CA ILE A 262 -15.43 15.54 3.25
C ILE A 262 -15.45 14.03 3.06
N ILE A 263 -14.31 13.44 2.70
CA ILE A 263 -14.15 11.99 2.56
C ILE A 263 -14.54 11.26 3.83
N ASP A 264 -15.19 10.12 3.69
CA ASP A 264 -15.37 9.18 4.79
C ASP A 264 -14.32 8.08 4.72
N LEU A 265 -13.38 8.09 5.67
CA LEU A 265 -12.29 7.12 5.73
C LEU A 265 -12.75 5.72 6.20
N ASP A 266 -13.99 5.56 6.64
CA ASP A 266 -14.61 4.27 7.01
C ASP A 266 -15.77 3.91 6.06
N TYR A 267 -15.87 4.59 4.91
CA TYR A 267 -16.98 4.43 3.95
C TYR A 267 -17.15 2.98 3.47
N SER A 268 -18.41 2.57 3.35
CA SER A 268 -18.82 1.26 2.86
C SER A 268 -20.05 1.38 1.94
N THR A 269 -20.45 0.27 1.32
CA THR A 269 -21.68 0.21 0.51
C THR A 269 -22.95 0.45 1.34
N ALA A 270 -22.90 0.35 2.67
CA ALA A 270 -24.02 0.67 3.54
C ALA A 270 -24.27 2.18 3.67
N ASP A 271 -23.29 3.00 3.30
CA ASP A 271 -23.30 4.46 3.44
C ASP A 271 -23.73 5.18 2.15
N ILE A 272 -24.11 4.42 1.10
CA ILE A 272 -24.56 4.98 -0.17
C ILE A 272 -25.77 5.89 0.07
N GLY A 273 -25.64 7.16 -0.36
CA GLY A 273 -26.67 8.18 -0.21
C GLY A 273 -26.77 8.79 1.21
N VAL A 274 -25.90 8.38 2.13
CA VAL A 274 -25.82 8.95 3.48
C VAL A 274 -24.89 10.17 3.45
N PRO A 275 -25.35 11.37 3.86
CA PRO A 275 -24.49 12.55 3.88
C PRO A 275 -23.42 12.44 4.99
N PRO A 276 -22.24 13.08 4.83
CA PRO A 276 -21.20 13.07 5.85
C PRO A 276 -21.67 13.61 7.20
N SER A 277 -21.16 13.02 8.27
CA SER A 277 -21.43 13.49 9.64
C SER A 277 -20.82 14.87 9.90
N SER A 278 -21.43 15.66 10.79
CA SER A 278 -20.82 16.91 11.29
C SER A 278 -19.49 16.67 12.00
N SER A 279 -19.22 15.44 12.44
CA SER A 279 -17.99 15.01 13.10
C SER A 279 -17.00 14.30 12.16
N GLN A 280 -17.23 14.29 10.85
CA GLN A 280 -16.46 13.48 9.88
C GLN A 280 -14.95 13.68 9.97
N VAL A 281 -14.49 14.92 10.12
CA VAL A 281 -13.05 15.23 10.27
C VAL A 281 -12.47 14.52 11.51
N SER A 282 -13.17 14.56 12.64
CA SER A 282 -12.70 13.90 13.86
C SER A 282 -12.75 12.38 13.75
N THR A 283 -13.75 11.84 13.06
CA THR A 283 -13.84 10.40 12.74
C THR A 283 -12.65 9.99 11.89
N ASN A 284 -12.34 10.70 10.81
CA ASN A 284 -11.20 10.41 9.93
C ASN A 284 -9.87 10.41 10.68
N LEU A 285 -9.63 11.41 11.55
CA LEU A 285 -8.42 11.46 12.37
C LEU A 285 -8.34 10.27 13.35
N CYS A 286 -9.48 9.88 13.93
CA CYS A 286 -9.57 8.70 14.80
C CYS A 286 -9.26 7.40 14.02
N ILE A 287 -9.80 7.27 12.79
CA ILE A 287 -9.50 6.16 11.89
C ILE A 287 -8.00 6.10 11.62
N MET A 288 -7.37 7.19 11.19
CA MET A 288 -5.93 7.19 10.93
C MET A 288 -5.11 6.80 12.17
N TYR A 289 -5.45 7.32 13.35
CA TYR A 289 -4.79 6.91 14.60
C TYR A 289 -5.01 5.42 14.90
N ARG A 290 -6.23 4.91 14.72
CA ARG A 290 -6.57 3.50 14.91
C ARG A 290 -5.71 2.62 14.02
N GLN A 291 -5.61 2.93 12.74
CA GLN A 291 -4.95 2.07 11.75
C GLN A 291 -3.43 2.13 11.83
N MET A 292 -2.88 3.33 12.08
CA MET A 292 -1.42 3.54 12.18
C MET A 292 -0.84 3.12 13.52
N ILE A 293 -1.60 3.26 14.63
CA ILE A 293 -1.07 3.11 16.00
C ILE A 293 -1.78 1.98 16.75
N SER A 294 -3.09 2.09 16.95
CA SER A 294 -3.81 1.17 17.85
C SER A 294 -3.92 -0.25 17.31
N CYS A 295 -4.10 -0.42 16.02
CA CYS A 295 -4.28 -1.71 15.36
C CYS A 295 -2.99 -2.17 14.64
N GLY A 296 -2.17 -1.24 14.13
CA GLY A 296 -0.90 -1.52 13.45
C GLY A 296 0.26 -1.91 14.38
N LYS A 297 0.01 -2.68 15.43
CA LYS A 297 0.98 -2.91 16.53
C LYS A 297 2.21 -3.74 16.15
N ASN A 298 2.16 -4.45 15.02
CA ASN A 298 3.26 -5.28 14.53
C ASN A 298 3.20 -5.40 13.00
N PRO A 299 4.28 -5.88 12.34
CA PRO A 299 4.35 -5.96 10.89
C PRO A 299 3.19 -6.75 10.26
N ARG A 300 2.77 -7.87 10.85
CA ARG A 300 1.69 -8.70 10.32
C ARG A 300 0.34 -7.97 10.34
N LEU A 301 0.04 -7.26 11.43
CA LEU A 301 -1.19 -6.45 11.51
C LEU A 301 -1.16 -5.25 10.57
N PHE A 302 0.01 -4.61 10.39
CA PHE A 302 0.12 -3.39 9.60
C PHE A 302 0.24 -3.67 8.09
N TYR A 303 1.13 -4.57 7.70
CA TYR A 303 1.40 -4.90 6.29
C TYR A 303 0.44 -5.94 5.73
N GLY A 304 -0.09 -6.83 6.56
CA GLY A 304 -0.91 -7.96 6.14
C GLY A 304 -0.27 -9.31 6.46
N GLU A 305 -1.02 -10.37 6.19
CA GLU A 305 -0.63 -11.75 6.40
C GLU A 305 0.52 -12.17 5.47
N PRO A 306 1.40 -13.08 5.92
CA PRO A 306 2.41 -13.66 5.05
C PRO A 306 1.77 -14.36 3.85
N TYR A 307 2.36 -14.15 2.68
CA TYR A 307 1.96 -14.77 1.41
C TYR A 307 3.21 -15.27 0.69
N ARG A 308 3.26 -16.58 0.44
CA ARG A 308 4.39 -17.35 -0.08
C ARG A 308 3.96 -18.15 -1.31
N GLU A 309 4.94 -18.68 -2.02
CA GLU A 309 4.64 -19.56 -3.16
C GLU A 309 3.76 -20.74 -2.70
N GLY A 310 2.72 -21.05 -3.48
CA GLY A 310 1.77 -22.11 -3.17
C GLY A 310 0.69 -21.75 -2.14
N ASP A 311 0.73 -20.57 -1.52
CA ASP A 311 -0.34 -20.10 -0.65
C ASP A 311 -1.57 -19.70 -1.47
N ASP A 312 -2.76 -19.91 -0.92
CA ASP A 312 -4.02 -19.39 -1.48
C ASP A 312 -4.03 -17.85 -1.50
N PRO A 313 -4.67 -17.23 -2.51
CA PRO A 313 -4.76 -15.77 -2.58
C PRO A 313 -5.57 -15.19 -1.42
N ASN A 314 -5.29 -13.92 -1.08
CA ASN A 314 -5.94 -13.16 0.00
C ASN A 314 -5.81 -13.75 1.42
N PRO A 315 -4.60 -14.06 1.91
CA PRO A 315 -4.42 -14.62 3.25
C PRO A 315 -4.87 -13.69 4.39
N GLY A 316 -4.86 -12.36 4.18
CA GLY A 316 -5.42 -11.36 5.09
C GLY A 316 -4.77 -9.98 4.96
N ALA A 317 -5.59 -8.95 4.78
CA ALA A 317 -5.16 -7.56 4.62
C ALA A 317 -4.59 -6.95 5.91
N GLY A 318 -3.64 -6.03 5.75
CA GLY A 318 -3.17 -5.18 6.84
C GLY A 318 -4.18 -4.12 7.24
N THR A 319 -3.89 -3.38 8.32
CA THR A 319 -4.79 -2.32 8.83
C THR A 319 -5.13 -1.29 7.78
N ILE A 320 -4.11 -0.73 7.10
CA ILE A 320 -4.28 0.36 6.13
C ILE A 320 -4.98 -0.09 4.86
N GLU A 321 -4.68 -1.30 4.37
CA GLU A 321 -5.35 -1.89 3.21
C GLU A 321 -6.84 -2.08 3.49
N THR A 322 -7.18 -2.65 4.65
CA THR A 322 -8.57 -2.81 5.08
C THR A 322 -9.28 -1.46 5.16
N VAL A 323 -8.72 -0.51 5.90
CA VAL A 323 -9.24 0.86 6.08
C VAL A 323 -8.05 1.80 6.36
N PRO A 324 -7.94 2.96 5.70
CA PRO A 324 -8.94 3.56 4.84
C PRO A 324 -8.77 3.23 3.35
N HIS A 325 -7.75 2.47 2.93
CA HIS A 325 -7.46 2.27 1.51
C HIS A 325 -8.70 1.79 0.73
N ASN A 326 -9.35 0.70 1.17
CA ASN A 326 -10.54 0.19 0.48
C ASN A 326 -11.70 1.19 0.54
N SER A 327 -11.90 1.89 1.65
CA SER A 327 -12.91 2.96 1.77
C SER A 327 -12.63 4.11 0.79
N VAL A 328 -11.37 4.49 0.60
CA VAL A 328 -10.93 5.54 -0.35
C VAL A 328 -11.04 5.09 -1.81
N HIS A 329 -11.05 3.78 -2.10
CA HIS A 329 -11.42 3.27 -3.42
C HIS A 329 -12.93 3.34 -3.66
N LEU A 330 -13.73 2.97 -2.67
CA LEU A 330 -15.19 2.92 -2.78
C LEU A 330 -15.83 4.31 -2.78
N TRP A 331 -15.29 5.25 -2.00
CA TRP A 331 -15.89 6.57 -1.82
C TRP A 331 -15.96 7.39 -3.11
N PRO A 332 -14.88 7.59 -3.89
CA PRO A 332 -14.95 8.40 -5.09
C PRO A 332 -15.56 7.67 -6.30
N GLY A 333 -15.78 6.35 -6.25
CA GLY A 333 -16.10 5.50 -7.41
C GLY A 333 -17.57 5.18 -7.62
#